data_AF-A0A2W7RDV9-F1
#
_entry.id   AF-A0A2W7RDV9-F1
#
_cell.length_a   1.000
_cell.length_b   1.000
_cell.length_c   1.000
_cell.angle_alpha   90.00
_cell.angle_beta   90.00
_cell.angle_gamma   90.00
#
_symmetry.space_group_name_H-M   'P 1'
#
loop_
_entity.id
_entity.type
_entity.pdbx_description
1 polymer ?
#
loop_
_entity_poly.entity_id
_entity_poly.type
_entity_poly.pdbx_seq_one_letter_code
_entity_poly.pdbx_strand_id
1 'polypeptide(L)'
;MKNILNRIGLFGVAALTLTSCLDEDPLFDPDKTTGIIELVEQAPLVSVGSIYPLNKLTFESVPSDVIEVIVQYSGAYDAPEDIEVTVEVSPSDLPAYNEDQGLSGGDEYVMLDSDSYSLPGGGNSVTVTIPKGEKRVVINVDVIPENFGFDANYALPLKISSASSGVVSGNFSHMIYAVIPNNQWAGDYDHTYSGSLGSGTNTVHMSTIGEFRTTSNLIGVYSNQTIIEIDPVNNYASVISVSGLGNATNYPENYWDPATKTIHVKYDVGSRTMTETYVKK
;
A
#
# COMPACT_ATOMS: atom_id res chain seq x y z
N MET A 1 21.12 -40.44 -64.40
CA MET A 1 19.85 -39.95 -63.81
C MET A 1 19.30 -40.85 -62.68
N LYS A 2 19.41 -42.19 -62.74
CA LYS A 2 18.93 -43.09 -61.66
C LYS A 2 19.64 -42.92 -60.29
N ASN A 3 20.90 -42.47 -60.26
CA ASN A 3 21.66 -42.33 -59.00
C ASN A 3 21.41 -41.02 -58.24
N ILE A 4 20.72 -40.05 -58.85
CA ILE A 4 20.36 -38.76 -58.22
C ILE A 4 19.02 -38.86 -57.48
N LEU A 5 18.04 -39.59 -58.04
CA LEU A 5 16.75 -39.81 -57.36
C LEU A 5 16.90 -40.59 -56.04
N ASN A 6 17.84 -41.53 -55.96
CA ASN A 6 18.07 -42.31 -54.73
C ASN A 6 18.71 -41.49 -53.59
N ARG A 7 19.36 -40.36 -53.90
CA ARG A 7 19.97 -39.46 -52.91
C ARG A 7 19.03 -38.37 -52.43
N ILE A 8 18.06 -37.98 -53.27
CA ILE A 8 17.01 -37.01 -52.92
C ILE A 8 15.95 -37.66 -52.00
N GLY A 9 15.64 -38.94 -52.21
CA GLY A 9 14.73 -39.69 -51.33
C GLY A 9 15.23 -39.83 -49.89
N LEU A 10 16.55 -39.91 -49.68
CA LEU A 10 17.13 -40.08 -48.34
C LEU A 10 17.16 -38.77 -47.53
N PHE A 11 17.22 -37.61 -48.20
CA PHE A 11 17.16 -36.29 -47.55
C PHE A 11 15.72 -35.84 -47.23
N GLY A 12 14.73 -36.25 -48.03
CA GLY A 12 13.32 -35.92 -47.78
C GLY A 12 12.72 -36.62 -46.56
N VAL A 13 13.17 -37.86 -46.26
CA VAL A 13 12.69 -38.62 -45.10
C VAL A 13 13.31 -38.11 -43.78
N ALA A 14 14.54 -37.60 -43.80
CA ALA A 14 15.21 -37.04 -42.62
C ALA A 14 14.62 -35.69 -42.17
N ALA A 15 13.97 -34.93 -43.07
CA ALA A 15 13.32 -33.66 -42.73
C ALA A 15 11.96 -33.85 -42.02
N LEU A 16 11.34 -35.04 -42.12
CA LEU A 16 10.06 -35.35 -41.47
C LEU A 16 10.21 -35.92 -40.06
N THR A 17 11.42 -36.32 -39.65
CA THR A 17 11.69 -36.87 -38.31
C THR A 17 12.12 -35.82 -37.29
N LEU A 18 12.21 -34.54 -37.69
CA LEU A 18 12.64 -33.44 -36.81
C LEU A 18 11.48 -32.65 -36.19
N THR A 19 10.22 -33.03 -36.43
CA THR A 19 9.05 -32.33 -35.84
C THR A 19 8.68 -32.84 -34.45
N SER A 20 9.37 -33.86 -33.91
CA SER A 20 9.06 -34.44 -32.59
C SER A 20 9.73 -33.71 -31.41
N CYS A 21 10.44 -32.60 -31.64
CA CYS A 21 11.02 -31.77 -30.58
C CYS A 21 10.16 -30.53 -30.25
N LEU A 22 8.91 -30.48 -30.72
CA LEU A 22 7.97 -29.39 -30.43
C LEU A 22 6.65 -29.88 -29.84
N ASP A 23 6.62 -31.13 -29.39
CA ASP A 23 5.51 -31.78 -28.68
C ASP A 23 5.89 -31.97 -27.21
N GLU A 24 6.55 -30.97 -26.63
CA GLU A 24 6.72 -30.93 -25.19
C GLU A 24 5.45 -30.29 -24.62
N ASP A 25 4.77 -31.03 -23.74
CA ASP A 25 3.72 -30.46 -22.90
C ASP A 25 4.25 -29.14 -22.31
N PRO A 26 3.47 -28.06 -22.35
CA PRO A 26 3.93 -26.81 -21.79
C PRO A 26 4.36 -27.05 -20.33
N LEU A 27 5.55 -26.57 -19.98
CA LEU A 27 6.13 -26.72 -18.64
C LEU A 27 5.15 -26.29 -17.53
N PHE A 28 4.22 -25.39 -17.88
CA PHE A 28 3.05 -25.02 -17.11
C PHE A 28 1.79 -25.28 -17.91
N ASP A 29 1.01 -26.27 -17.49
CA ASP A 29 -0.31 -26.54 -18.03
C ASP A 29 -1.35 -25.77 -17.21
N PRO A 30 -1.92 -24.67 -17.74
CA PRO A 30 -2.88 -23.84 -17.03
C PRO A 30 -4.14 -24.63 -16.62
N ASP A 31 -4.51 -25.65 -17.39
CA ASP A 31 -5.70 -26.48 -17.13
C ASP A 31 -5.51 -27.42 -15.93
N LYS A 32 -4.25 -27.62 -15.49
CA LYS A 32 -3.91 -28.41 -14.30
C LYS A 32 -3.72 -27.55 -13.05
N THR A 33 -3.91 -26.23 -13.14
CA THR A 33 -3.79 -25.33 -11.99
C THR A 33 -5.15 -25.05 -11.38
N THR A 34 -5.20 -25.00 -10.04
CA THR A 34 -6.39 -24.52 -9.33
C THR A 34 -6.20 -23.05 -9.03
N GLY A 35 -7.24 -22.24 -9.24
CA GLY A 35 -7.17 -20.82 -8.90
C GLY A 35 -7.03 -20.59 -7.40
N ILE A 36 -6.34 -19.52 -7.05
CA ILE A 36 -6.04 -19.09 -5.69
C ILE A 36 -6.98 -17.96 -5.30
N ILE A 37 -7.55 -18.00 -4.10
CA ILE A 37 -8.37 -16.93 -3.53
C ILE A 37 -7.51 -16.12 -2.57
N GLU A 38 -7.41 -14.81 -2.79
CA GLU A 38 -6.55 -13.92 -2.02
C GLU A 38 -7.11 -12.51 -1.86
N LEU A 39 -6.63 -11.82 -0.83
CA LEU A 39 -6.81 -10.38 -0.63
C LEU A 39 -5.73 -9.63 -1.39
N VAL A 40 -6.13 -8.59 -2.12
CA VAL A 40 -5.20 -7.77 -2.90
C VAL A 40 -4.70 -6.60 -2.06
N GLU A 41 -3.39 -6.38 -2.10
CA GLU A 41 -2.76 -5.20 -1.51
C GLU A 41 -3.22 -3.91 -2.20
N GLN A 42 -3.53 -2.89 -1.40
CA GLN A 42 -3.96 -1.58 -1.92
C GLN A 42 -2.84 -0.53 -1.93
N ALA A 43 -1.77 -0.79 -1.19
CA ALA A 43 -0.61 0.08 -1.05
C ALA A 43 0.65 -0.80 -0.96
N PRO A 44 1.86 -0.22 -1.11
CA PRO A 44 3.08 -0.94 -0.80
C PRO A 44 3.05 -1.50 0.62
N LEU A 45 3.48 -2.76 0.78
CA LEU A 45 3.61 -3.38 2.09
C LEU A 45 4.59 -2.61 2.98
N VAL A 46 4.26 -2.52 4.27
CA VAL A 46 5.14 -1.91 5.27
C VAL A 46 6.41 -2.73 5.48
N SER A 47 6.32 -4.05 5.43
CA SER A 47 7.43 -4.98 5.58
C SER A 47 7.30 -6.12 4.58
N VAL A 48 8.39 -6.45 3.90
CA VAL A 48 8.42 -7.57 2.97
C VAL A 48 8.82 -8.83 3.74
N GLY A 49 8.00 -9.87 3.64
CA GLY A 49 8.25 -11.16 4.30
C GLY A 49 7.73 -11.25 5.73
N SER A 50 6.89 -10.30 6.18
CA SER A 50 6.11 -10.46 7.42
C SER A 50 5.15 -11.65 7.31
N ILE A 51 4.80 -12.24 8.46
CA ILE A 51 3.86 -13.37 8.50
C ILE A 51 2.49 -13.02 7.91
N TYR A 52 2.05 -11.76 8.08
CA TYR A 52 0.86 -11.21 7.44
C TYR A 52 1.22 -9.91 6.72
N PRO A 53 0.72 -9.68 5.49
CA PRO A 53 0.91 -8.41 4.80
C PRO A 53 0.16 -7.29 5.53
N LEU A 54 0.77 -6.10 5.56
CA LEU A 54 0.20 -4.90 6.17
C LEU A 54 0.22 -3.73 5.19
N ASN A 55 -0.96 -3.16 4.92
CA ASN A 55 -1.15 -1.92 4.18
C ASN A 55 -1.42 -0.75 5.14
N LYS A 56 -0.83 0.41 4.85
CA LYS A 56 -1.13 1.67 5.54
C LYS A 56 -2.08 2.49 4.69
N LEU A 57 -3.24 2.83 5.26
CA LEU A 57 -4.27 3.65 4.64
C LEU A 57 -4.42 4.94 5.45
N THR A 58 -4.41 6.08 4.76
CA THR A 58 -4.58 7.40 5.37
C THR A 58 -5.98 7.93 5.11
N PHE A 59 -6.63 8.46 6.14
CA PHE A 59 -8.02 8.92 6.08
C PHE A 59 -8.11 10.40 6.42
N GLU A 60 -8.82 11.17 5.60
CA GLU A 60 -9.20 12.54 6.00
C GLU A 60 -10.12 12.49 7.23
N SER A 61 -10.13 13.57 8.02
CA SER A 61 -11.06 13.71 9.14
C SER A 61 -12.47 13.99 8.61
N VAL A 62 -13.16 12.94 8.19
CA VAL A 62 -14.53 12.94 7.67
C VAL A 62 -15.41 12.01 8.49
N PRO A 63 -16.75 12.21 8.52
CA PRO A 63 -17.64 11.36 9.32
C PRO A 63 -17.72 9.90 8.86
N SER A 64 -17.35 9.61 7.60
CA SER A 64 -17.34 8.26 7.05
C SER A 64 -16.44 8.21 5.82
N ASP A 65 -15.71 7.11 5.70
CA ASP A 65 -14.93 6.74 4.52
C ASP A 65 -15.00 5.20 4.34
N VAL A 66 -14.30 4.65 3.35
CA VAL A 66 -14.32 3.22 3.03
C VAL A 66 -12.92 2.62 2.87
N ILE A 67 -12.76 1.39 3.33
CA ILE A 67 -11.68 0.49 2.91
C ILE A 67 -12.24 -0.45 1.84
N GLU A 68 -11.71 -0.38 0.62
CA GLU A 68 -12.07 -1.28 -0.47
C GLU A 68 -11.31 -2.62 -0.37
N VAL A 69 -11.82 -3.58 0.39
CA VAL A 69 -11.19 -4.90 0.51
C VAL A 69 -11.44 -5.71 -0.76
N ILE A 70 -10.41 -5.89 -1.58
CA ILE A 70 -10.51 -6.60 -2.86
C ILE A 70 -10.19 -8.08 -2.64
N VAL A 71 -11.16 -8.94 -2.92
CA VAL A 71 -10.99 -10.39 -2.98
C VAL A 71 -10.79 -10.79 -4.45
N GLN A 72 -9.75 -11.57 -4.73
CA GLN A 72 -9.35 -11.96 -6.07
C GLN A 72 -9.27 -13.47 -6.24
N TYR A 73 -9.75 -13.95 -7.40
CA TYR A 73 -9.46 -15.25 -7.96
C TYR A 73 -8.26 -15.15 -8.93
N SER A 74 -7.14 -15.70 -8.51
CA SER A 74 -5.88 -15.75 -9.25
C SER A 74 -5.72 -17.13 -9.90
N GLY A 75 -5.99 -17.19 -11.19
CA GLY A 75 -5.81 -18.39 -12.01
C GLY A 75 -5.57 -18.03 -13.47
N ALA A 76 -5.24 -19.04 -14.27
CA ALA A 76 -5.03 -18.87 -15.71
C ALA A 76 -6.27 -18.30 -16.42
N TYR A 77 -7.45 -18.66 -15.94
CA TYR A 77 -8.74 -18.22 -16.48
C TYR A 77 -9.50 -17.37 -15.46
N ASP A 78 -10.65 -16.84 -15.88
CA ASP A 78 -11.61 -16.21 -14.99
C ASP A 78 -12.31 -17.27 -14.11
N ALA A 79 -13.04 -16.83 -13.07
CA ALA A 79 -13.74 -17.74 -12.17
C ALA A 79 -14.68 -18.68 -12.97
N PRO A 80 -14.53 -20.01 -12.87
CA PRO A 80 -15.30 -20.95 -13.70
C PRO A 80 -16.78 -21.05 -13.29
N GLU A 81 -17.08 -20.62 -12.06
CA GLU A 81 -18.37 -20.63 -11.40
C GLU A 81 -18.46 -19.45 -10.42
N ASP A 82 -19.63 -19.23 -9.83
CA ASP A 82 -19.79 -18.28 -8.74
C ASP A 82 -19.06 -18.82 -7.51
N ILE A 83 -18.13 -18.03 -6.95
CA ILE A 83 -17.33 -18.43 -5.79
C ILE A 83 -17.81 -17.63 -4.59
N GLU A 84 -18.42 -18.29 -3.63
CA GLU A 84 -18.74 -17.70 -2.33
C GLU A 84 -17.47 -17.66 -1.49
N VAL A 85 -17.07 -16.47 -1.05
CA VAL A 85 -15.91 -16.24 -0.20
C VAL A 85 -16.38 -15.55 1.07
N THR A 86 -15.99 -16.11 2.22
CA THR A 86 -16.27 -15.50 3.53
C THR A 86 -15.00 -14.83 4.05
N VAL A 87 -15.11 -13.54 4.35
CA VAL A 87 -14.07 -12.73 4.97
C VAL A 87 -14.50 -12.40 6.40
N GLU A 88 -13.60 -12.50 7.36
CA GLU A 88 -13.86 -12.20 8.77
C GLU A 88 -12.75 -11.37 9.41
N VAL A 89 -13.11 -10.66 10.49
CA VAL A 89 -12.15 -9.95 11.34
C VAL A 89 -11.29 -10.98 12.07
N SER A 90 -9.97 -10.78 12.09
CA SER A 90 -9.02 -11.71 12.72
C SER A 90 -8.14 -11.02 13.78
N PRO A 91 -8.67 -10.75 14.99
CA PRO A 91 -7.93 -10.02 16.03
C PRO A 91 -6.63 -10.71 16.47
N SER A 92 -6.53 -12.04 16.30
CA SER A 92 -5.33 -12.81 16.60
C SER A 92 -4.13 -12.48 15.71
N ASP A 93 -4.36 -11.87 14.55
CA ASP A 93 -3.30 -11.62 13.57
C ASP A 93 -2.40 -10.46 14.01
N LEU A 94 -2.94 -9.50 14.78
CA LEU A 94 -2.17 -8.35 15.26
C LEU A 94 -1.07 -8.74 16.26
N PRO A 95 -1.34 -9.51 17.34
CA PRO A 95 -0.27 -9.99 18.21
C PRO A 95 0.81 -10.79 17.47
N ALA A 96 0.41 -11.66 16.54
CA ALA A 96 1.35 -12.45 15.75
C ALA A 96 2.22 -11.59 14.82
N TYR A 97 1.63 -10.57 14.17
CA TYR A 97 2.36 -9.61 13.36
C TYR A 97 3.31 -8.76 14.22
N ASN A 98 2.84 -8.26 15.37
CA ASN A 98 3.66 -7.45 16.28
C ASN A 98 4.87 -8.25 16.80
N GLU A 99 4.67 -9.52 17.16
CA GLU A 99 5.75 -10.43 17.59
C GLU A 99 6.75 -10.69 16.45
N ASP A 100 6.26 -11.04 15.25
CA ASP A 100 7.08 -11.30 14.06
C ASP A 100 7.94 -10.07 13.67
N GLN A 101 7.38 -8.87 13.81
CA GLN A 101 8.07 -7.62 13.51
C GLN A 101 8.87 -7.05 14.70
N GLY A 102 8.85 -7.70 15.86
CA GLY A 102 9.55 -7.25 17.06
C GLY A 102 9.06 -5.90 17.61
N LEU A 103 7.79 -5.56 17.36
CA LEU A 103 7.17 -4.33 17.84
C LEU A 103 6.85 -4.47 19.34
N SER A 104 6.95 -3.37 20.08
CA SER A 104 6.65 -3.35 21.51
C SER A 104 6.17 -1.98 21.98
N GLY A 105 5.31 -1.95 22.99
CA GLY A 105 4.82 -0.70 23.58
C GLY A 105 4.04 0.16 22.59
N GLY A 106 4.40 1.44 22.47
CA GLY A 106 3.70 2.38 21.58
C GLY A 106 3.88 2.11 20.08
N ASP A 107 4.76 1.20 19.70
CA ASP A 107 4.99 0.80 18.30
C ASP A 107 4.09 -0.37 17.87
N GLU A 108 3.39 -1.02 18.80
CA GLU A 108 2.48 -2.12 18.49
C GLU A 108 1.26 -1.64 17.71
N TYR A 109 0.80 -2.46 16.75
CA TYR A 109 -0.53 -2.28 16.17
C TYR A 109 -1.58 -2.83 17.11
N VAL A 110 -2.65 -2.06 17.31
CA VAL A 110 -3.79 -2.43 18.15
C VAL A 110 -5.05 -2.51 17.29
N MET A 111 -6.02 -3.29 17.77
CA MET A 111 -7.29 -3.46 17.06
C MET A 111 -8.00 -2.11 16.93
N LEU A 112 -8.49 -1.79 15.74
CA LEU A 112 -9.41 -0.68 15.52
C LEU A 112 -10.70 -0.90 16.33
N ASP A 113 -11.15 0.13 17.04
CA ASP A 113 -12.33 0.02 17.88
C ASP A 113 -13.58 -0.35 17.07
N SER A 114 -14.45 -1.19 17.66
CA SER A 114 -15.59 -1.79 16.94
C SER A 114 -16.66 -0.77 16.50
N ASP A 115 -16.65 0.43 17.06
CA ASP A 115 -17.51 1.56 16.67
C ASP A 115 -16.84 2.47 15.62
N SER A 116 -15.61 2.16 15.21
CA SER A 116 -14.85 2.89 14.20
C SER A 116 -14.93 2.23 12.82
N TYR A 117 -15.57 1.06 12.69
CA TYR A 117 -15.77 0.38 11.41
C TYR A 117 -17.04 -0.47 11.38
N SER A 118 -17.50 -0.82 10.17
CA SER A 118 -18.56 -1.81 9.96
C SER A 118 -18.33 -2.59 8.66
N LEU A 119 -18.41 -3.92 8.75
CA LEU A 119 -18.51 -4.77 7.56
C LEU A 119 -19.91 -4.65 6.91
N PRO A 120 -20.05 -4.90 5.60
CA PRO A 120 -21.36 -4.99 4.96
C PRO A 120 -22.26 -6.02 5.65
N GLY A 121 -23.48 -5.61 5.99
CA GLY A 121 -24.41 -6.45 6.75
C GLY A 121 -24.18 -6.46 8.28
N GLY A 122 -23.11 -5.81 8.75
CA GLY A 122 -22.73 -5.72 10.16
C GLY A 122 -22.01 -6.95 10.69
N GLY A 123 -21.56 -6.87 11.95
CA GLY A 123 -20.86 -7.97 12.62
C GLY A 123 -19.39 -8.11 12.21
N ASN A 124 -18.84 -9.32 12.38
CA ASN A 124 -17.40 -9.61 12.22
C ASN A 124 -17.08 -10.51 11.02
N SER A 125 -18.06 -10.79 10.17
CA SER A 125 -17.86 -11.54 8.93
C SER A 125 -18.83 -11.10 7.84
N VAL A 126 -18.42 -11.30 6.59
CA VAL A 126 -19.20 -11.03 5.40
C VAL A 126 -18.91 -12.10 4.35
N THR A 127 -19.96 -12.60 3.70
CA THR A 127 -19.84 -13.50 2.55
C THR A 127 -20.14 -12.73 1.29
N VAL A 128 -19.23 -12.80 0.32
CA VAL A 128 -19.37 -12.19 -1.01
C VAL A 128 -19.20 -13.23 -2.10
N THR A 129 -19.70 -12.91 -3.28
CA THR A 129 -19.58 -13.79 -4.45
C THR A 129 -18.64 -13.15 -5.46
N ILE A 130 -17.59 -13.86 -5.86
CA ILE A 130 -16.90 -13.58 -7.13
C ILE A 130 -17.75 -14.19 -8.22
N PRO A 131 -18.40 -13.40 -9.11
CA PRO A 131 -19.26 -13.96 -10.13
C PRO A 131 -18.47 -14.80 -11.12
N LYS A 132 -19.11 -15.82 -11.69
CA LYS A 132 -18.58 -16.57 -12.82
C LYS A 132 -18.15 -15.63 -13.95
N GLY A 133 -16.96 -15.86 -14.48
CA GLY A 133 -16.38 -15.05 -15.55
C GLY A 133 -15.70 -13.77 -15.07
N GLU A 134 -15.71 -13.49 -13.77
CA GLU A 134 -14.97 -12.39 -13.16
C GLU A 134 -13.73 -12.89 -12.42
N LYS A 135 -12.83 -11.97 -12.08
CA LYS A 135 -11.66 -12.28 -11.22
C LYS A 135 -11.71 -11.64 -9.85
N ARG A 136 -12.60 -10.67 -9.61
CA ARG A 136 -12.58 -9.86 -8.41
C ARG A 136 -13.97 -9.52 -7.92
N VAL A 137 -14.06 -9.31 -6.61
CA VAL A 137 -15.17 -8.64 -5.95
C VAL A 137 -14.59 -7.68 -4.91
N VAL A 138 -15.28 -6.57 -4.67
CA VAL A 138 -14.88 -5.56 -3.68
C VAL A 138 -15.86 -5.61 -2.51
N ILE A 139 -15.32 -5.67 -1.30
CA ILE A 139 -16.04 -5.51 -0.03
C ILE A 139 -15.74 -4.09 0.46
N ASN A 140 -16.75 -3.23 0.50
CA ASN A 140 -16.60 -1.89 1.06
C ASN A 140 -16.80 -1.96 2.57
N VAL A 141 -15.72 -1.83 3.34
CA VAL A 141 -15.78 -1.74 4.79
C VAL A 141 -15.91 -0.27 5.16
N ASP A 142 -17.02 0.10 5.80
CA ASP A 142 -17.22 1.45 6.28
C ASP A 142 -16.25 1.70 7.45
N VAL A 143 -15.59 2.85 7.44
CA VAL A 143 -14.76 3.34 8.55
C VAL A 143 -15.23 4.72 8.96
N ILE A 144 -15.01 5.07 10.23
CA ILE A 144 -15.39 6.34 10.85
C ILE A 144 -14.11 7.03 11.33
N PRO A 145 -13.41 7.79 10.46
CA PRO A 145 -12.13 8.43 10.78
C PRO A 145 -12.13 9.35 11.99
N GLU A 146 -13.28 9.91 12.36
CA GLU A 146 -13.42 10.75 13.56
C GLU A 146 -13.31 9.98 14.88
N ASN A 147 -13.43 8.65 14.86
CA ASN A 147 -13.40 7.80 16.05
C ASN A 147 -11.99 7.25 16.39
N PHE A 148 -10.98 7.48 15.55
CA PHE A 148 -9.60 7.05 15.82
C PHE A 148 -8.60 8.20 15.64
N GLY A 149 -7.54 8.17 16.46
CA GLY A 149 -6.54 9.22 16.57
C GLY A 149 -5.11 8.73 16.38
N PHE A 150 -4.18 9.52 16.92
CA PHE A 150 -2.74 9.20 16.94
C PHE A 150 -2.27 8.63 18.28
N ASP A 151 -3.21 8.27 19.16
CA ASP A 151 -2.97 7.70 20.48
C ASP A 151 -2.55 6.23 20.44
N ALA A 152 -2.83 5.53 19.34
CA ALA A 152 -2.32 4.19 19.07
C ALA A 152 -2.18 3.92 17.55
N ASN A 153 -1.44 2.87 17.18
CA ASN A 153 -1.37 2.42 15.79
C ASN A 153 -2.56 1.49 15.50
N TYR A 154 -3.72 2.07 15.20
CA TYR A 154 -4.93 1.30 14.94
C TYR A 154 -4.85 0.50 13.63
N ALA A 155 -5.37 -0.73 13.66
CA ALA A 155 -5.43 -1.60 12.50
C ALA A 155 -6.66 -2.52 12.51
N LEU A 156 -7.17 -2.79 11.30
CA LEU A 156 -8.24 -3.76 11.05
C LEU A 156 -7.65 -5.00 10.36
N PRO A 157 -7.45 -6.12 11.09
CA PRO A 157 -7.02 -7.38 10.51
C PRO A 157 -8.21 -8.14 9.90
N LEU A 158 -8.11 -8.52 8.64
CA LEU A 158 -9.11 -9.32 7.93
C LEU A 158 -8.47 -10.59 7.37
N LYS A 159 -9.25 -11.67 7.31
CA LYS A 159 -8.85 -12.90 6.64
C LYS A 159 -9.98 -13.55 5.87
N ILE A 160 -9.62 -14.32 4.84
CA ILE A 160 -10.53 -15.24 4.15
C ILE A 160 -10.64 -16.52 4.99
N SER A 161 -11.80 -16.76 5.61
CA SER A 161 -12.03 -17.97 6.41
C SER A 161 -12.49 -19.17 5.59
N SER A 162 -13.12 -18.94 4.44
CA SER A 162 -13.54 -20.01 3.53
C SER A 162 -13.78 -19.49 2.11
N ALA A 163 -13.64 -20.39 1.13
CA ALA A 163 -14.15 -20.21 -0.23
C ALA A 163 -14.86 -21.50 -0.69
N SER A 164 -15.94 -21.38 -1.45
CA SER A 164 -16.69 -22.54 -1.97
C SER A 164 -15.92 -23.32 -3.05
N SER A 165 -14.96 -22.66 -3.72
CA SER A 165 -14.12 -23.21 -4.79
C SER A 165 -12.78 -22.48 -4.81
N GLY A 166 -11.76 -23.10 -5.44
CA GLY A 166 -10.38 -22.63 -5.41
C GLY A 166 -9.64 -22.95 -4.11
N VAL A 167 -8.38 -22.53 -4.04
CA VAL A 167 -7.53 -22.70 -2.85
C VAL A 167 -7.33 -21.34 -2.19
N VAL A 168 -7.64 -21.23 -0.89
CA VAL A 168 -7.36 -20.02 -0.11
C VAL A 168 -5.84 -19.85 0.00
N SER A 169 -5.33 -18.67 -0.35
CA SER A 169 -3.89 -18.37 -0.39
C SER A 169 -3.24 -18.56 0.98
N GLY A 170 -2.07 -19.19 1.03
CA GLY A 170 -1.31 -19.31 2.28
C GLY A 170 -0.69 -17.98 2.76
N ASN A 171 -0.40 -17.06 1.82
CA ASN A 171 0.33 -15.82 2.11
C ASN A 171 -0.58 -14.59 2.11
N PHE A 172 -1.60 -14.59 1.25
CA PHE A 172 -2.47 -13.45 1.01
C PHE A 172 -3.93 -13.73 1.37
N SER A 173 -4.20 -14.73 2.20
CA SER A 173 -5.53 -14.91 2.80
C SER A 173 -5.77 -14.02 4.01
N HIS A 174 -4.71 -13.41 4.54
CA HIS A 174 -4.74 -12.45 5.63
C HIS A 174 -4.26 -11.10 5.12
N MET A 175 -4.83 -10.01 5.64
CA MET A 175 -4.38 -8.65 5.38
C MET A 175 -4.65 -7.78 6.60
N ILE A 176 -3.65 -7.00 7.00
CA ILE A 176 -3.79 -6.00 8.06
C ILE A 176 -3.89 -4.63 7.42
N TYR A 177 -4.98 -3.91 7.70
CA TYR A 177 -5.18 -2.54 7.26
C TYR A 177 -4.91 -1.60 8.42
N ALA A 178 -3.70 -1.03 8.49
CA ALA A 178 -3.39 0.04 9.44
C ALA A 178 -4.08 1.32 8.99
N VAL A 179 -4.91 1.90 9.86
CA VAL A 179 -5.67 3.11 9.59
C VAL A 179 -4.99 4.29 10.27
N ILE A 180 -4.66 5.31 9.48
CA ILE A 180 -3.92 6.49 9.95
C ILE A 180 -4.81 7.70 9.67
N PRO A 181 -5.24 8.46 10.69
CA PRO A 181 -5.94 9.71 10.44
C PRO A 181 -4.97 10.70 9.78
N ASN A 182 -5.45 11.52 8.87
CA ASN A 182 -4.67 12.61 8.32
C ASN A 182 -4.54 13.70 9.37
N ASN A 183 -3.30 14.10 9.64
CA ASN A 183 -3.11 15.29 10.44
C ASN A 183 -3.53 16.52 9.63
N GLN A 184 -3.78 17.63 10.32
CA GLN A 184 -4.27 18.86 9.69
C GLN A 184 -3.32 19.44 8.62
N TRP A 185 -2.07 18.98 8.58
CA TRP A 185 -1.02 19.44 7.65
C TRP A 185 -0.79 18.50 6.46
N ALA A 186 -1.48 17.37 6.36
CA ALA A 186 -1.44 16.54 5.16
C ALA A 186 -2.18 17.20 3.98
N GLY A 187 -1.87 16.77 2.76
CA GLY A 187 -2.55 17.23 1.53
C GLY A 187 -1.64 17.95 0.56
N ASP A 188 -2.24 18.59 -0.45
CA ASP A 188 -1.53 19.27 -1.52
C ASP A 188 -1.23 20.74 -1.18
N TYR A 189 -0.02 21.18 -1.51
CA TYR A 189 0.46 22.54 -1.27
C TYR A 189 1.01 23.17 -2.54
N ASP A 190 0.73 24.45 -2.74
CA ASP A 190 1.56 25.29 -3.59
C ASP A 190 2.86 25.62 -2.86
N HIS A 191 3.97 25.24 -3.46
CA HIS A 191 5.28 25.22 -2.81
C HIS A 191 6.27 26.11 -3.55
N THR A 192 6.93 26.99 -2.80
CA THR A 192 8.03 27.85 -3.28
C THR A 192 9.28 27.51 -2.50
N TYR A 193 10.39 27.26 -3.19
CA TYR A 193 11.68 26.95 -2.56
C TYR A 193 12.81 27.81 -3.10
N SER A 194 13.83 28.00 -2.26
CA SER A 194 15.10 28.61 -2.62
C SER A 194 16.22 28.06 -1.73
N GLY A 195 17.45 27.99 -2.25
CA GLY A 195 18.59 27.54 -1.46
C GLY A 195 19.71 26.95 -2.29
N SER A 196 20.56 26.15 -1.65
CA SER A 196 21.74 25.54 -2.29
C SER A 196 21.41 24.56 -3.43
N LEU A 197 20.16 24.08 -3.50
CA LEU A 197 19.66 23.19 -4.56
C LEU A 197 18.93 23.93 -5.70
N GLY A 198 18.92 25.27 -5.67
CA GLY A 198 18.24 26.11 -6.64
C GLY A 198 16.99 26.79 -6.07
N SER A 199 16.19 27.37 -6.96
CA SER A 199 14.96 28.08 -6.60
C SER A 199 13.86 27.83 -7.62
N GLY A 200 12.61 27.75 -7.17
CA GLY A 200 11.48 27.51 -8.04
C GLY A 200 10.15 27.43 -7.31
N THR A 201 9.13 27.03 -8.06
CA THR A 201 7.79 26.75 -7.55
C THR A 201 7.29 25.43 -8.13
N ASN A 202 6.54 24.66 -7.33
CA ASN A 202 5.88 23.43 -7.75
C ASN A 202 4.67 23.16 -6.85
N THR A 203 4.00 22.03 -7.07
CA THR A 203 3.03 21.47 -6.13
C THR A 203 3.66 20.27 -5.45
N VAL A 204 3.47 20.15 -4.15
CA VAL A 204 3.91 19.00 -3.37
C VAL A 204 2.73 18.41 -2.61
N HIS A 205 2.70 17.09 -2.51
CA HIS A 205 1.80 16.37 -1.62
C HIS A 205 2.54 16.03 -0.33
N MET A 206 1.98 16.39 0.82
CA MET A 206 2.47 16.02 2.14
C MET A 206 1.61 14.89 2.71
N SER A 207 2.25 13.77 3.07
CA SER A 207 1.57 12.63 3.69
C SER A 207 1.78 12.60 5.19
N THR A 208 0.76 12.18 5.95
CA THR A 208 0.84 12.01 7.40
C THR A 208 1.80 10.88 7.77
N ILE A 209 2.70 11.13 8.72
CA ILE A 209 3.55 10.09 9.33
C ILE A 209 3.56 10.16 10.87
N GLY A 210 2.66 10.96 11.45
CA GLY A 210 2.44 11.09 12.88
C GLY A 210 1.53 12.28 13.17
N GLU A 211 1.10 12.42 14.43
CA GLU A 211 0.14 13.46 14.85
C GLU A 211 0.56 14.86 14.39
N PHE A 212 1.84 15.16 14.57
CA PHE A 212 2.43 16.46 14.27
C PHE A 212 3.39 16.43 13.09
N ARG A 213 3.46 15.31 12.36
CA ARG A 213 4.51 15.07 11.36
C ARG A 213 3.96 14.74 9.98
N THR A 214 4.53 15.39 8.97
CA THR A 214 4.30 15.06 7.57
C THR A 214 5.61 14.73 6.87
N THR A 215 5.50 14.03 5.74
CA THR A 215 6.63 13.75 4.84
C THR A 215 6.31 14.20 3.41
N SER A 216 7.34 14.66 2.71
CA SER A 216 7.29 14.93 1.27
C SER A 216 8.66 14.79 0.62
N ASN A 217 8.70 14.72 -0.71
CA ASN A 217 9.95 14.80 -1.45
C ASN A 217 10.69 16.12 -1.18
N LEU A 218 12.02 16.07 -1.03
CA LEU A 218 12.87 17.23 -0.83
C LEU A 218 12.69 18.21 -1.99
N ILE A 219 12.32 19.45 -1.64
CA ILE A 219 11.88 20.52 -2.54
C ILE A 219 10.80 20.13 -3.56
N GLY A 220 10.10 19.02 -3.35
CA GLY A 220 9.17 18.45 -4.34
C GLY A 220 9.83 17.92 -5.62
N VAL A 221 11.16 17.75 -5.66
CA VAL A 221 11.91 17.33 -6.86
C VAL A 221 12.73 16.06 -6.62
N TYR A 222 13.45 15.99 -5.49
CA TYR A 222 14.33 14.86 -5.20
C TYR A 222 13.58 13.79 -4.41
N SER A 223 13.89 12.52 -4.66
CA SER A 223 13.25 11.37 -3.99
C SER A 223 13.59 11.26 -2.49
N ASN A 224 14.56 12.04 -2.00
CA ASN A 224 14.83 12.16 -0.58
C ASN A 224 13.56 12.63 0.15
N GLN A 225 13.23 12.00 1.27
CA GLN A 225 12.05 12.33 2.07
C GLN A 225 12.42 13.38 3.10
N THR A 226 11.66 14.47 3.17
CA THR A 226 11.79 15.54 4.16
C THR A 226 10.67 15.39 5.17
N ILE A 227 11.03 15.27 6.45
CA ILE A 227 10.07 15.20 7.55
C ILE A 227 9.90 16.58 8.15
N ILE A 228 8.67 17.09 8.16
CA ILE A 228 8.30 18.34 8.82
C ILE A 228 7.47 18.01 10.06
N GLU A 229 7.81 18.61 11.19
CA GLU A 229 7.04 18.58 12.44
C GLU A 229 6.52 19.98 12.76
N ILE A 230 5.29 20.08 13.25
CA ILE A 230 4.70 21.36 13.69
C ILE A 230 4.31 21.24 15.16
N ASP A 231 4.89 22.10 16.00
CA ASP A 231 4.49 22.22 17.39
C ASP A 231 3.11 22.92 17.46
N PRO A 232 2.04 22.24 17.91
CA PRO A 232 0.70 22.80 17.91
C PRO A 232 0.51 23.92 18.96
N VAL A 233 1.43 24.06 19.93
CA VAL A 233 1.32 25.04 21.02
C VAL A 233 1.76 26.43 20.56
N ASN A 234 2.86 26.50 19.81
CA ASN A 234 3.47 27.76 19.37
C ASN A 234 3.47 27.93 17.84
N ASN A 235 2.96 26.94 17.09
CA ASN A 235 2.97 26.88 15.64
C ASN A 235 4.38 26.98 15.03
N TYR A 236 5.42 26.52 15.71
CA TYR A 236 6.76 26.46 15.15
C TYR A 236 6.89 25.24 14.24
N ALA A 237 7.32 25.47 12.99
CA ALA A 237 7.55 24.40 12.02
C ALA A 237 9.04 24.00 12.01
N SER A 238 9.33 22.71 12.08
CA SER A 238 10.70 22.19 12.08
C SER A 238 10.87 21.12 11.01
N VAL A 239 11.91 21.24 10.20
CA VAL A 239 12.41 20.09 9.44
C VAL A 239 13.19 19.20 10.40
N ILE A 240 12.76 17.96 10.59
CA ILE A 240 13.42 17.01 11.50
C ILE A 240 14.62 16.38 10.81
N SER A 241 14.42 15.87 9.59
CA SER A 241 15.47 15.21 8.83
C SER A 241 15.14 15.18 7.34
N VAL A 242 16.18 14.92 6.54
CA VAL A 242 16.05 14.58 5.13
C VAL A 242 16.75 13.24 4.89
N SER A 243 16.03 12.27 4.34
CA SER A 243 16.58 10.92 4.13
C SER A 243 17.84 10.98 3.27
N GLY A 244 18.88 10.24 3.68
CA GLY A 244 20.20 10.27 3.03
C GLY A 244 21.05 11.53 3.27
N LEU A 245 20.52 12.58 3.91
CA LEU A 245 21.27 13.80 4.27
C LEU A 245 21.40 14.02 5.79
N GLY A 246 20.54 13.38 6.58
CA GLY A 246 20.59 13.40 8.05
C GLY A 246 19.63 14.41 8.67
N ASN A 247 19.90 14.76 9.93
CA ASN A 247 19.06 15.69 10.70
C ASN A 247 19.28 17.13 10.24
N ALA A 248 18.21 17.93 10.30
CA ALA A 248 18.26 19.34 9.93
C ALA A 248 18.48 20.25 11.16
N THR A 249 19.11 21.39 10.93
CA THR A 249 19.22 22.49 11.89
C THR A 249 18.25 23.58 11.48
N ASN A 250 17.29 23.92 12.35
CA ASN A 250 16.20 24.85 12.02
C ASN A 250 16.51 26.29 12.45
N TYR A 251 15.87 27.23 11.77
CA TYR A 251 16.00 28.67 12.01
C TYR A 251 14.79 29.22 12.77
N PRO A 252 14.98 30.24 13.62
CA PRO A 252 13.93 30.75 14.51
C PRO A 252 12.74 31.39 13.77
N GLU A 253 12.91 31.78 12.50
CA GLU A 253 11.85 32.33 11.66
C GLU A 253 10.85 31.30 11.10
N ASN A 254 11.00 30.01 11.39
CA ASN A 254 10.06 29.01 10.90
C ASN A 254 8.70 29.10 11.59
N TYR A 255 7.63 28.83 10.86
CA TYR A 255 6.27 28.86 11.42
C TYR A 255 5.27 28.05 10.59
N TRP A 256 4.16 27.74 11.23
CA TRP A 256 2.87 27.42 10.65
C TRP A 256 1.92 28.61 10.92
N ASP A 257 1.29 29.14 9.87
CA ASP A 257 0.23 30.12 9.99
C ASP A 257 -1.12 29.41 9.75
N PRO A 258 -1.94 29.17 10.78
CA PRO A 258 -3.21 28.48 10.64
C PRO A 258 -4.26 29.28 9.86
N ALA A 259 -4.14 30.63 9.80
CA ALA A 259 -5.11 31.47 9.11
C ALA A 259 -4.94 31.39 7.59
N THR A 260 -3.69 31.38 7.12
CA THR A 260 -3.35 31.27 5.69
C THR A 260 -3.03 29.84 5.27
N LYS A 261 -3.00 28.89 6.22
CA LYS A 261 -2.53 27.52 6.04
C LYS A 261 -1.14 27.46 5.39
N THR A 262 -0.22 28.28 5.90
CA THR A 262 1.13 28.42 5.34
C THR A 262 2.17 27.80 6.27
N ILE A 263 2.99 26.89 5.76
CA ILE A 263 4.21 26.42 6.43
C ILE A 263 5.40 27.18 5.83
N HIS A 264 6.18 27.86 6.66
CA HIS A 264 7.47 28.43 6.28
C HIS A 264 8.58 27.73 7.05
N VAL A 265 9.54 27.17 6.33
CA VAL A 265 10.70 26.53 6.94
C VAL A 265 11.98 26.98 6.27
N LYS A 266 12.98 27.24 7.10
CA LYS A 266 14.36 27.45 6.74
C LYS A 266 15.23 26.58 7.62
N TYR A 267 16.15 25.89 6.99
CA TYR A 267 16.96 24.88 7.65
C TYR A 267 18.25 24.61 6.91
N ASP A 268 19.24 24.12 7.67
CA ASP A 268 20.46 23.54 7.15
C ASP A 268 20.40 22.02 7.24
N VAL A 269 20.80 21.31 6.18
CA VAL A 269 20.94 19.85 6.18
C VAL A 269 22.15 19.41 5.37
N GLY A 270 23.05 18.64 6.01
CA GLY A 270 24.37 18.38 5.45
C GLY A 270 25.12 19.70 5.18
N SER A 271 25.47 19.96 3.92
CA SER A 271 26.12 21.21 3.48
C SER A 271 25.20 22.16 2.72
N ARG A 272 23.87 22.02 2.90
CA ARG A 272 22.85 22.77 2.15
C ARG A 272 22.05 23.64 3.09
N THR A 273 21.71 24.84 2.64
CA THR A 273 20.74 25.74 3.28
C THR A 273 19.55 25.86 2.37
N MET A 274 18.35 25.63 2.91
CA MET A 274 17.09 25.69 2.18
C MET A 274 16.11 26.64 2.87
N THR A 275 15.24 27.25 2.08
CA THR A 275 14.09 28.04 2.53
C THR A 275 12.91 27.66 1.65
N GLU A 276 11.84 27.20 2.28
CA GLU A 276 10.65 26.66 1.64
C GLU A 276 9.41 27.31 2.23
N THR A 277 8.40 27.52 1.40
CA THR A 277 7.09 28.03 1.79
C THR A 277 6.03 27.21 1.11
N TYR A 278 5.16 26.61 1.90
CA TYR A 278 4.08 25.73 1.47
C TYR A 278 2.77 26.40 1.83
N VAL A 279 1.88 26.63 0.86
CA VAL A 279 0.53 27.16 1.07
C VAL A 279 -0.48 26.07 0.72
N LYS A 280 -1.26 25.60 1.71
CA LYS A 280 -2.18 24.48 1.52
C LYS A 280 -3.31 24.86 0.56
N LYS A 281 -3.68 23.94 -0.33
CA LYS A 281 -4.82 24.09 -1.26
C LYS A 281 -6.18 23.91 -0.58
#